data_AF-A0A9P6DZZ7-F1
#
_entry.id   AF-A0A9P6DZZ7-F1
#
_cell.length_a   1.000
_cell.length_b   1.000
_cell.length_c   1.000
_cell.angle_alpha   90.00
_cell.angle_beta   90.00
_cell.angle_gamma   90.00
#
_symmetry.space_group_name_H-M   'P 1'
#
loop_
_entity.id
_entity.type
_entity.pdbx_description
1 polymer ?
#
loop_
_entity_poly.entity_id
_entity_poly.type
_entity_poly.pdbx_seq_one_letter_code
_entity_poly.pdbx_strand_id
1 'polypeptide(L)'
;MNSIARWLVVTFMMTICSLSSAGALNEAVKRHDVVARAIEGRANVENLQPRAHGKVGLVWANGVDDHLHQYVTSKTHYLYTWHPHCPSRAAELGLACGRMLWGPRELILFRELRTHPGTWILIGMNEVNEPSQSNISPEYGIKLWNEEIRPFGLKGYKLVSPSVTSGPSGKAWFKKFFAGCGNYDGQSHCGVHVLAIHIYVTGVSTFKSMATDFHNSFGLTMWISEFACQDFVGGPQASMSHIWEFMTQVTQWMNEQNWIEAYFAFGLLHDMWNVNYANQLMKSDGSPSSLGHYYINS
;
A
#
# COMPACT_ATOMS: atom_id res chain seq x y z
N MET A 1 27.86 3.84 18.93
CA MET A 1 26.87 4.90 18.61
C MET A 1 26.34 5.59 19.88
N ASN A 2 27.19 5.95 20.87
CA ASN A 2 26.73 6.39 22.21
C ASN A 2 27.23 7.77 22.69
N SER A 3 27.99 8.54 21.89
CA SER A 3 28.46 9.87 22.33
C SER A 3 27.59 11.03 21.82
N ILE A 4 27.02 10.91 20.61
CA ILE A 4 26.24 12.00 19.99
C ILE A 4 24.90 12.23 20.72
N ALA A 5 24.24 11.14 21.14
CA ALA A 5 23.01 11.22 21.93
C ALA A 5 23.22 11.86 23.31
N ARG A 6 24.39 11.65 23.92
CA ARG A 6 24.73 12.24 25.23
C ARG A 6 25.01 13.74 25.14
N TRP A 7 25.55 14.23 24.02
CA TRP A 7 25.79 15.66 23.81
C TRP A 7 24.48 16.44 23.58
N LEU A 8 23.54 15.90 22.80
CA LEU A 8 22.21 16.49 22.61
C LEU A 8 21.42 16.65 23.91
N VAL A 9 21.53 15.68 24.84
CA VAL A 9 20.88 15.72 26.16
C VAL A 9 21.40 16.87 27.03
N VAL A 10 22.70 17.14 27.00
CA VAL A 10 23.32 18.19 27.83
C VAL A 10 23.09 19.58 27.25
N THR A 11 23.12 19.74 25.93
CA THR A 11 22.89 21.04 25.27
C THR A 11 21.43 21.49 25.39
N PHE A 12 20.46 20.57 25.34
CA PHE A 12 19.03 20.89 25.49
C PHE A 12 18.65 21.27 26.94
N MET A 13 19.27 20.63 27.95
CA MET A 13 19.08 21.01 29.36
C MET A 13 19.62 22.40 29.69
N MET A 14 20.69 22.87 29.03
CA MET A 14 21.25 24.19 29.29
C MET A 14 20.41 25.34 28.70
N THR A 15 19.59 25.09 27.67
CA THR A 15 18.69 26.12 27.09
C THR A 15 17.40 26.32 27.89
N ILE A 16 17.01 25.35 28.74
CA ILE A 16 15.80 25.42 29.58
C ILE A 16 16.00 26.34 30.81
N CYS A 17 17.24 26.72 31.12
CA CYS A 17 17.55 27.48 32.34
C CYS A 17 17.37 29.01 32.22
N SER A 18 16.90 29.52 31.08
CA SER A 18 16.57 30.93 30.92
C SER A 18 15.18 31.09 30.29
N LEU A 19 14.21 31.47 31.12
CA LEU A 19 12.83 31.85 30.78
C LEU A 19 11.90 30.69 30.39
N SER A 20 11.07 30.23 31.32
CA SER A 20 9.67 29.93 30.99
C SER A 20 8.80 29.66 32.22
N SER A 21 7.57 30.15 32.15
CA SER A 21 6.48 29.77 33.06
C SER A 21 6.26 28.26 32.99
N ALA A 22 5.70 27.68 34.06
CA ALA A 22 5.35 26.25 34.15
C ALA A 22 4.54 25.72 32.94
N GLY A 23 3.85 26.61 32.20
CA GLY A 23 3.16 26.29 30.96
C GLY A 23 4.09 25.86 29.81
N ALA A 24 5.20 26.56 29.58
CA ALA A 24 6.11 26.21 28.47
C ALA A 24 6.94 24.96 28.78
N LEU A 25 7.26 24.72 30.07
CA LEU A 25 7.88 23.47 30.50
C LEU A 25 6.96 22.27 30.25
N ASN A 26 5.66 22.39 30.56
CA ASN A 26 4.68 21.34 30.30
C ASN A 26 4.48 21.05 28.80
N GLU A 27 4.51 22.09 27.96
CA GLU A 27 4.49 21.90 26.49
C GLU A 27 5.77 21.21 25.98
N ALA A 28 6.94 21.60 26.49
CA ALA A 28 8.22 21.00 26.10
C ALA A 28 8.31 19.53 26.49
N VAL A 29 7.86 19.16 27.70
CA VAL A 29 7.81 17.77 28.17
C VAL A 29 6.85 16.94 27.32
N LYS A 30 5.65 17.46 27.00
CA LYS A 30 4.71 16.77 26.10
C LYS A 30 5.30 16.55 24.71
N ARG A 31 6.01 17.54 24.15
CA ARG A 31 6.70 17.40 22.87
C ARG A 31 7.80 16.35 22.94
N HIS A 32 8.58 16.33 24.03
CA HIS A 32 9.64 15.33 24.22
C HIS A 32 9.08 13.90 24.31
N ASP A 33 8.00 13.68 25.07
CA ASP A 33 7.36 12.36 25.18
C ASP A 33 6.78 11.87 23.84
N VAL A 34 6.21 12.78 23.04
CA VAL A 34 5.74 12.46 21.68
C VAL A 34 6.91 12.05 20.79
N VAL A 35 8.02 12.77 20.85
CA VAL A 35 9.23 12.47 20.06
C VAL A 35 9.85 11.13 20.49
N ALA A 36 9.96 10.87 21.80
CA ALA A 36 10.52 9.61 22.31
C ALA A 36 9.68 8.39 21.88
N ARG A 37 8.35 8.47 22.00
CA ARG A 37 7.44 7.40 21.55
C ARG A 37 7.48 7.20 20.03
N ALA A 38 7.67 8.27 19.25
CA ALA A 38 7.85 8.17 17.81
C ALA A 38 9.16 7.46 17.44
N ILE A 39 10.26 7.75 18.16
CA ILE A 39 11.56 7.09 17.99
C ILE A 39 11.47 5.59 18.32
N GLU A 40 10.87 5.22 19.45
CA GLU A 40 10.68 3.82 19.84
C GLU A 40 9.78 3.06 18.84
N GLY A 41 8.67 3.68 18.42
CA GLY A 41 7.79 3.11 17.40
C GLY A 41 8.52 2.86 16.08
N ARG A 42 9.34 3.82 15.65
CA ARG A 42 10.13 3.71 14.42
C ARG A 42 11.18 2.60 14.49
N ALA A 43 11.91 2.49 15.60
CA ALA A 43 12.90 1.42 15.78
C ALA A 43 12.27 0.03 15.75
N ASN A 44 11.07 -0.12 16.32
CA ASN A 44 10.32 -1.38 16.25
C ASN A 44 9.87 -1.71 14.82
N VAL A 45 9.47 -0.70 14.03
CA VAL A 45 9.08 -0.89 12.63
C VAL A 45 10.27 -1.22 11.73
N GLU A 46 11.41 -0.53 11.88
CA GLU A 46 12.61 -0.77 11.07
C GLU A 46 13.10 -2.23 11.18
N ASN A 47 12.95 -2.86 12.34
CA ASN A 47 13.27 -4.29 12.54
C ASN A 47 12.29 -5.25 11.82
N LEU A 48 11.10 -4.79 11.44
CA LEU A 48 10.09 -5.58 10.73
C LEU A 48 10.22 -5.49 9.21
N GLN A 49 11.02 -4.54 8.69
CA GLN A 49 11.18 -4.31 7.26
C GLN A 49 12.18 -5.32 6.67
N PRO A 50 11.74 -6.30 5.86
CA PRO A 50 12.66 -7.28 5.29
C PRO A 50 13.43 -6.67 4.11
N ARG A 51 14.61 -7.22 3.80
CA ARG A 51 15.37 -6.86 2.58
C ARG A 51 14.72 -7.57 1.38
N ALA A 52 13.77 -6.92 0.74
CA ALA A 52 13.06 -7.49 -0.42
C ALA A 52 13.97 -7.57 -1.65
N HIS A 53 13.90 -8.68 -2.39
CA HIS A 53 14.60 -8.88 -3.67
C HIS A 53 13.65 -9.03 -4.88
N GLY A 54 12.33 -8.92 -4.68
CA GLY A 54 11.32 -8.95 -5.74
C GLY A 54 10.17 -7.98 -5.52
N LYS A 55 9.45 -7.67 -6.60
CA LYS A 55 8.34 -6.69 -6.63
C LYS A 55 6.96 -7.34 -6.63
N VAL A 56 6.90 -8.67 -6.59
CA VAL A 56 5.62 -9.38 -6.67
C VAL A 56 4.88 -9.23 -5.34
N GLY A 57 3.66 -8.72 -5.42
CA GLY A 57 2.73 -8.60 -4.30
C GLY A 57 1.58 -9.59 -4.42
N LEU A 58 1.07 -10.09 -3.30
CA LEU A 58 -0.06 -11.01 -3.27
C LEU A 58 -1.33 -10.25 -2.83
N VAL A 59 -2.32 -10.17 -3.72
CA VAL A 59 -3.65 -9.69 -3.35
C VAL A 59 -4.54 -10.90 -3.05
N TRP A 60 -4.76 -11.17 -1.76
CA TRP A 60 -5.24 -12.46 -1.27
C TRP A 60 -6.66 -12.38 -0.70
N ALA A 61 -7.64 -12.99 -1.37
CA ALA A 61 -9.04 -12.98 -0.94
C ALA A 61 -9.42 -14.14 0.01
N ASN A 62 -8.55 -15.13 0.19
CA ASN A 62 -8.96 -16.46 0.68
C ASN A 62 -8.86 -16.61 2.21
N GLY A 63 -8.74 -15.50 2.95
CA GLY A 63 -8.68 -15.52 4.41
C GLY A 63 -7.53 -16.38 4.96
N VAL A 64 -7.86 -17.32 5.86
CA VAL A 64 -6.92 -18.24 6.53
C VAL A 64 -6.57 -19.48 5.70
N ASP A 65 -6.86 -19.49 4.41
CA ASP A 65 -6.56 -20.61 3.52
C ASP A 65 -5.08 -21.04 3.62
N ASP A 66 -4.89 -22.35 3.81
CA ASP A 66 -3.57 -22.94 4.09
C ASP A 66 -2.65 -22.96 2.86
N HIS A 67 -3.15 -22.70 1.65
CA HIS A 67 -2.36 -22.71 0.41
C HIS A 67 -1.49 -21.46 0.24
N LEU A 68 -1.60 -20.43 1.10
CA LEU A 68 -0.80 -19.21 1.00
C LEU A 68 0.71 -19.50 0.84
N HIS A 69 1.23 -20.53 1.51
CA HIS A 69 2.64 -20.93 1.42
C HIS A 69 3.09 -21.32 0.00
N GLN A 70 2.17 -21.78 -0.86
CA GLN A 70 2.47 -22.16 -2.24
C GLN A 70 2.69 -20.95 -3.16
N TYR A 71 2.29 -19.76 -2.71
CA TYR A 71 2.46 -18.50 -3.41
C TYR A 71 3.68 -17.72 -2.92
N VAL A 72 4.49 -18.30 -2.01
CA VAL A 72 5.67 -17.66 -1.46
C VAL A 72 6.91 -18.13 -2.20
N THR A 73 7.62 -17.19 -2.81
CA THR A 73 8.89 -17.39 -3.52
C THR A 73 9.88 -16.33 -3.09
N SER A 74 11.12 -16.37 -3.62
CA SER A 74 12.09 -15.28 -3.44
C SER A 74 11.66 -13.95 -4.08
N LYS A 75 10.60 -13.94 -4.90
CA LYS A 75 10.10 -12.76 -5.62
C LYS A 75 8.92 -12.09 -4.93
N THR A 76 8.21 -12.82 -4.07
CA THR A 76 6.99 -12.36 -3.40
C THR A 76 7.30 -11.77 -2.05
N HIS A 77 6.74 -10.59 -1.77
CA HIS A 77 7.12 -9.86 -0.56
C HIS A 77 5.95 -9.18 0.15
N TYR A 78 5.14 -8.43 -0.59
CA TYR A 78 4.00 -7.72 -0.02
C TYR A 78 2.74 -8.57 -0.12
N LEU A 79 1.83 -8.42 0.84
CA LEU A 79 0.51 -9.02 0.80
C LEU A 79 -0.53 -8.02 1.29
N TYR A 80 -1.74 -8.04 0.71
CA TYR A 80 -2.91 -7.42 1.34
C TYR A 80 -4.19 -8.16 0.91
N THR A 81 -5.30 -7.92 1.60
CA THR A 81 -6.53 -8.73 1.44
C THR A 81 -7.80 -7.90 1.27
N TRP A 82 -7.67 -6.64 0.84
CA TRP A 82 -8.75 -5.63 0.87
C TRP A 82 -9.36 -5.36 2.24
N HIS A 83 -8.79 -5.90 3.31
CA HIS A 83 -9.32 -5.80 4.66
C HIS A 83 -8.23 -5.36 5.65
N PRO A 84 -8.63 -4.93 6.86
CA PRO A 84 -7.69 -4.75 7.95
C PRO A 84 -7.06 -6.05 8.43
N HIS A 85 -7.66 -7.20 8.16
CA HIS A 85 -7.12 -8.51 8.54
C HIS A 85 -5.94 -8.91 7.66
N CYS A 86 -5.03 -9.70 8.26
CA CYS A 86 -3.93 -10.34 7.58
C CYS A 86 -4.00 -11.84 7.87
N PRO A 87 -3.64 -12.72 6.90
CA PRO A 87 -3.50 -14.14 7.17
C PRO A 87 -2.49 -14.36 8.30
N SER A 88 -2.83 -15.21 9.28
CA SER A 88 -2.02 -15.42 10.50
C SER A 88 -0.59 -15.87 10.18
N ARG A 89 -0.43 -16.69 9.13
CA ARG A 89 0.86 -17.25 8.71
C ARG A 89 1.67 -16.32 7.80
N ALA A 90 1.15 -15.15 7.40
CA ALA A 90 1.84 -14.26 6.47
C ALA A 90 3.24 -13.86 6.99
N ALA A 91 3.34 -13.47 8.26
CA ALA A 91 4.61 -13.07 8.87
C ALA A 91 5.62 -14.24 8.98
N GLU A 92 5.15 -15.45 9.34
CA GLU A 92 5.98 -16.66 9.40
C GLU A 92 6.54 -17.04 8.03
N LEU A 93 5.78 -16.76 6.97
CA LEU A 93 6.16 -16.95 5.58
C LEU A 93 7.04 -15.81 5.02
N GLY A 94 7.38 -14.81 5.83
CA GLY A 94 8.20 -13.66 5.42
C GLY A 94 7.47 -12.62 4.57
N LEU A 95 6.13 -12.66 4.52
CA LEU A 95 5.32 -11.68 3.81
C LEU A 95 5.00 -10.47 4.69
N ALA A 96 5.21 -9.28 4.14
CA ALA A 96 4.80 -8.03 4.75
C ALA A 96 3.33 -7.74 4.40
N CYS A 97 2.42 -8.05 5.33
CA CYS A 97 1.00 -7.81 5.13
C CYS A 97 0.59 -6.37 5.46
N GLY A 98 0.02 -5.66 4.49
CA GLY A 98 -0.57 -4.35 4.65
C GLY A 98 -2.03 -4.42 5.06
N ARG A 99 -2.39 -3.61 6.07
CA ARG A 99 -3.77 -3.49 6.54
C ARG A 99 -4.46 -2.36 5.82
N MET A 100 -5.54 -2.69 5.12
CA MET A 100 -6.29 -1.73 4.33
C MET A 100 -7.50 -1.23 5.10
N LEU A 101 -7.71 0.09 5.10
CA LEU A 101 -9.02 0.66 5.38
C LEU A 101 -9.77 0.72 4.06
N TRP A 102 -10.55 -0.31 3.68
CA TRP A 102 -11.21 -0.32 2.37
C TRP A 102 -12.14 0.88 2.16
N GLY A 103 -12.85 1.27 3.21
CA GLY A 103 -13.77 2.40 3.25
C GLY A 103 -14.47 2.50 4.62
N PRO A 104 -15.45 3.41 4.79
CA PRO A 104 -16.08 3.68 6.08
C PRO A 104 -16.71 2.45 6.74
N ARG A 105 -17.15 1.46 5.95
CA ARG A 105 -17.77 0.23 6.45
C ARG A 105 -16.85 -0.62 7.35
N GLU A 106 -15.54 -0.47 7.21
CA GLU A 106 -14.53 -1.26 7.95
C GLU A 106 -13.78 -0.43 9.00
N LEU A 107 -14.21 0.81 9.25
CA LEU A 107 -13.48 1.75 10.08
C LEU A 107 -13.24 1.26 11.51
N ILE A 108 -14.25 0.62 12.12
CA ILE A 108 -14.13 0.09 13.49
C ILE A 108 -13.03 -0.98 13.54
N LEU A 109 -13.15 -1.98 12.66
CA LEU A 109 -12.18 -3.08 12.57
C LEU A 109 -10.78 -2.59 12.20
N PHE A 110 -10.68 -1.59 11.32
CA PHE A 110 -9.40 -0.98 10.97
C PHE A 110 -8.73 -0.32 12.18
N ARG A 111 -9.48 0.43 13.00
CA ARG A 111 -8.95 1.07 14.20
C ARG A 111 -8.41 0.07 15.21
N GLU A 112 -9.05 -1.10 15.33
CA GLU A 112 -8.61 -2.20 16.19
C GLU A 112 -7.31 -2.83 15.69
N LEU A 113 -7.18 -3.01 14.37
CA LEU A 113 -6.12 -3.83 13.79
C LEU A 113 -4.92 -3.05 13.23
N ARG A 114 -5.04 -1.75 12.95
CA ARG A 114 -3.96 -0.93 12.36
C ARG A 114 -2.68 -0.86 13.20
N THR A 115 -2.73 -1.19 14.49
CA THR A 115 -1.58 -1.28 15.40
C THR A 115 -1.27 -2.69 15.87
N HIS A 116 -1.86 -3.71 15.24
CA HIS A 116 -1.61 -5.09 15.62
C HIS A 116 -0.11 -5.43 15.50
N PRO A 117 0.48 -6.19 16.44
CA PRO A 117 1.87 -6.63 16.36
C PRO A 117 2.23 -7.18 14.98
N GLY A 118 3.43 -6.82 14.50
CA GLY A 118 3.92 -7.18 13.16
C GLY A 118 3.42 -6.28 12.02
N THR A 119 2.50 -5.34 12.29
CA THR A 119 1.99 -4.40 11.28
C THR A 119 2.90 -3.19 11.16
N TRP A 120 3.29 -2.87 9.93
CA TRP A 120 4.02 -1.64 9.61
C TRP A 120 3.61 -1.02 8.27
N ILE A 121 2.62 -1.59 7.58
CA ILE A 121 2.08 -1.07 6.32
C ILE A 121 0.59 -0.79 6.53
N LEU A 122 0.18 0.45 6.29
CA LEU A 122 -1.24 0.85 6.22
C LEU A 122 -1.58 1.30 4.80
N ILE A 123 -2.71 0.82 4.31
CA ILE A 123 -3.22 1.10 2.96
C ILE A 123 -4.52 1.89 3.07
N GLY A 124 -4.64 2.95 2.27
CA GLY A 124 -5.83 3.78 2.19
C GLY A 124 -7.03 3.10 1.53
N MET A 125 -8.09 3.89 1.33
CA MET A 125 -9.39 3.44 0.83
C MET A 125 -9.35 2.95 -0.63
N ASN A 126 -10.20 1.97 -0.93
CA ASN A 126 -10.20 1.23 -2.18
C ASN A 126 -11.07 1.90 -3.25
N GLU A 127 -10.53 2.15 -4.43
CA GLU A 127 -11.29 2.67 -5.59
C GLU A 127 -12.24 3.81 -5.21
N VAL A 128 -11.68 4.81 -4.53
CA VAL A 128 -12.41 5.95 -3.97
C VAL A 128 -13.19 6.74 -5.03
N ASN A 129 -12.75 6.68 -6.28
CA ASN A 129 -13.39 7.35 -7.42
C ASN A 129 -14.48 6.54 -8.10
N GLU A 130 -14.69 5.26 -7.74
CA GLU A 130 -15.66 4.39 -8.40
C GLU A 130 -16.99 4.31 -7.63
N PRO A 131 -18.12 4.66 -8.26
CA PRO A 131 -19.43 4.69 -7.60
C PRO A 131 -19.90 3.34 -7.04
N SER A 132 -19.51 2.22 -7.67
CA SER A 132 -19.85 0.86 -7.25
C SER A 132 -18.94 0.32 -6.14
N GLN A 133 -17.94 1.09 -5.72
CA GLN A 133 -16.90 0.68 -4.78
C GLN A 133 -16.98 1.49 -3.49
N SER A 134 -15.87 2.01 -2.97
CA SER A 134 -15.93 2.78 -1.71
C SER A 134 -16.58 4.15 -1.91
N ASN A 135 -16.55 4.70 -3.13
CA ASN A 135 -17.23 5.92 -3.55
C ASN A 135 -17.06 7.07 -2.53
N ILE A 136 -15.82 7.52 -2.35
CA ILE A 136 -15.44 8.49 -1.32
C ILE A 136 -14.98 9.78 -2.01
N SER A 137 -15.55 10.93 -1.65
CA SER A 137 -15.06 12.22 -2.19
C SER A 137 -13.64 12.52 -1.72
N PRO A 138 -12.85 13.33 -2.44
CA PRO A 138 -11.52 13.74 -1.99
C PRO A 138 -11.53 14.35 -0.59
N GLU A 139 -12.51 15.19 -0.27
CA GLU A 139 -12.62 15.87 1.03
C GLU A 139 -12.84 14.88 2.17
N TYR A 140 -13.74 13.90 1.97
CA TYR A 140 -13.95 12.86 2.98
C TYR A 140 -12.76 11.89 3.06
N GLY A 141 -12.12 11.60 1.93
CA GLY A 141 -10.89 10.82 1.88
C GLY A 141 -9.74 11.46 2.65
N ILE A 142 -9.56 12.78 2.53
CA ILE A 142 -8.60 13.56 3.32
C ILE A 142 -8.88 13.43 4.81
N LYS A 143 -10.16 13.53 5.22
CA LYS A 143 -10.55 13.36 6.62
C LYS A 143 -10.16 11.99 7.15
N LEU A 144 -10.57 10.92 6.47
CA LEU A 144 -10.24 9.55 6.87
C LEU A 144 -8.73 9.32 6.90
N TRP A 145 -8.01 9.78 5.89
CA TRP A 145 -6.55 9.65 5.82
C TRP A 145 -5.88 10.33 7.01
N ASN A 146 -6.25 11.58 7.30
CA ASN A 146 -5.65 12.38 8.36
C ASN A 146 -5.95 11.85 9.76
N GLU A 147 -7.15 11.32 9.98
CA GLU A 147 -7.56 10.75 11.26
C GLU A 147 -6.97 9.35 11.46
N GLU A 148 -6.95 8.53 10.41
CA GLU A 148 -6.78 7.09 10.60
C GLU A 148 -5.42 6.52 10.18
N ILE A 149 -4.73 7.16 9.23
CA ILE A 149 -3.55 6.59 8.56
C ILE A 149 -2.33 7.50 8.67
N ARG A 150 -2.46 8.77 8.26
CA ARG A 150 -1.35 9.73 8.19
C ARG A 150 -0.50 9.83 9.47
N PRO A 151 -1.08 9.84 10.69
CA PRO A 151 -0.28 9.96 11.92
C PRO A 151 0.70 8.79 12.16
N PHE A 152 0.48 7.64 11.50
CA PHE A 152 1.36 6.47 11.65
C PHE A 152 2.67 6.61 10.87
N GLY A 153 2.75 7.51 9.89
CA GLY A 153 4.00 7.80 9.19
C GLY A 153 5.10 8.29 10.15
N LEU A 154 4.73 9.11 11.14
CA LEU A 154 5.65 9.56 12.19
C LEU A 154 6.11 8.44 13.13
N LYS A 155 5.41 7.31 13.13
CA LYS A 155 5.75 6.11 13.91
C LYS A 155 6.54 5.09 13.08
N GLY A 156 7.00 5.48 11.89
CA GLY A 156 7.78 4.63 10.99
C GLY A 156 6.98 3.73 10.06
N TYR A 157 5.64 3.79 10.07
CA TYR A 157 4.82 2.96 9.19
C TYR A 157 4.97 3.41 7.73
N LYS A 158 5.01 2.44 6.81
CA LYS A 158 4.82 2.67 5.38
C LYS A 158 3.33 2.96 5.12
N LEU A 159 3.07 4.06 4.42
CA LEU A 159 1.72 4.54 4.14
C LEU A 159 1.49 4.48 2.63
N VAL A 160 0.61 3.58 2.22
CA VAL A 160 0.17 3.42 0.84
C VAL A 160 -1.12 4.23 0.68
N SER A 161 -1.20 5.05 -0.37
CA SER A 161 -2.33 5.95 -0.63
C SER A 161 -3.67 5.19 -0.71
N PRO A 162 -4.81 5.90 -0.68
CA PRO A 162 -6.03 5.37 -1.28
C PRO A 162 -5.75 4.91 -2.71
N SER A 163 -6.45 3.88 -3.18
CA SER A 163 -6.36 3.43 -4.57
C SER A 163 -7.46 4.04 -5.42
N VAL A 164 -7.15 4.23 -6.69
CA VAL A 164 -8.08 4.70 -7.73
C VAL A 164 -7.97 3.79 -8.94
N THR A 165 -9.02 3.74 -9.76
CA THR A 165 -8.89 3.22 -11.13
C THR A 165 -8.03 4.17 -11.95
N SER A 166 -7.25 3.63 -12.89
CA SER A 166 -6.28 4.39 -13.70
C SER A 166 -6.89 5.31 -14.77
N GLY A 167 -8.21 5.51 -14.74
CA GLY A 167 -8.91 6.42 -15.64
C GLY A 167 -8.82 7.90 -15.23
N PRO A 168 -9.37 8.81 -16.05
CA PRO A 168 -9.35 10.25 -15.78
C PRO A 168 -9.98 10.66 -14.44
N SER A 169 -11.03 9.95 -13.99
CA SER A 169 -11.70 10.19 -12.71
C SER A 169 -10.77 9.94 -11.52
N GLY A 170 -10.01 8.84 -11.53
CA GLY A 170 -9.04 8.52 -10.49
C GLY A 170 -7.91 9.55 -10.40
N LYS A 171 -7.36 9.95 -11.55
CA LYS A 171 -6.35 11.01 -11.58
C LYS A 171 -6.87 12.35 -11.07
N ALA A 172 -8.10 12.71 -11.43
CA ALA A 172 -8.75 13.93 -10.92
C ALA A 172 -8.98 13.86 -9.40
N TRP A 173 -9.34 12.68 -8.87
CA TRP A 173 -9.48 12.46 -7.45
C TRP A 173 -8.16 12.72 -6.70
N PHE A 174 -7.04 12.13 -7.16
CA PHE A 174 -5.74 12.35 -6.51
C PHE A 174 -5.27 13.81 -6.57
N LYS A 175 -5.49 14.51 -7.68
CA LYS A 175 -5.15 15.94 -7.78
C LYS A 175 -5.86 16.74 -6.68
N LYS A 176 -7.15 16.49 -6.46
CA LYS A 176 -7.92 17.14 -5.39
C LYS A 176 -7.48 16.70 -3.99
N PHE A 177 -7.23 15.41 -3.80
CA PHE A 177 -6.78 14.84 -2.54
C PHE A 177 -5.45 15.46 -2.09
N PHE A 178 -4.43 15.48 -2.95
CA PHE A 178 -3.12 16.04 -2.59
C PHE A 178 -3.16 17.56 -2.43
N ALA A 179 -3.92 18.27 -3.28
CA ALA A 179 -4.10 19.71 -3.14
C ALA A 179 -4.80 20.09 -1.83
N GLY A 180 -5.83 19.33 -1.42
CA GLY A 180 -6.60 19.60 -0.21
C GLY A 180 -5.93 19.14 1.08
N CYS A 181 -5.11 18.09 1.03
CA CYS A 181 -4.43 17.58 2.23
C CYS A 181 -3.17 18.38 2.61
N GLY A 182 -2.44 18.88 1.61
CA GLY A 182 -1.21 19.63 1.81
C GLY A 182 -0.05 18.81 2.37
N ASN A 183 0.94 19.51 2.90
CA ASN A 183 2.15 18.92 3.49
C ASN A 183 1.89 18.46 4.93
N TYR A 184 2.63 17.46 5.38
CA TYR A 184 2.55 16.93 6.74
C TYR A 184 3.95 16.69 7.30
N ASP A 185 4.31 17.42 8.36
CA ASP A 185 5.62 17.30 9.04
C ASP A 185 6.83 17.34 8.08
N GLY A 186 6.85 18.34 7.20
CA GLY A 186 7.90 18.48 6.17
C GLY A 186 7.80 17.50 5.00
N GLN A 187 6.86 16.54 5.03
CA GLN A 187 6.59 15.62 3.92
C GLN A 187 5.58 16.25 2.96
N SER A 188 5.85 16.12 1.66
CA SER A 188 4.90 16.48 0.62
C SER A 188 3.80 15.41 0.47
N HIS A 189 2.85 15.64 -0.42
CA HIS A 189 1.85 14.64 -0.83
C HIS A 189 1.10 14.00 0.35
N CYS A 190 0.67 14.79 1.33
CA CYS A 190 -0.15 14.29 2.44
C CYS A 190 0.55 13.22 3.32
N GLY A 191 1.88 13.11 3.27
CA GLY A 191 2.62 12.05 3.96
C GLY A 191 2.45 10.64 3.34
N VAL A 192 1.98 10.58 2.08
CA VAL A 192 1.93 9.33 1.31
C VAL A 192 3.36 8.92 0.94
N HIS A 193 3.72 7.67 1.22
CA HIS A 193 5.02 7.11 0.82
C HIS A 193 4.94 6.44 -0.56
N VAL A 194 3.83 5.74 -0.83
CA VAL A 194 3.62 4.96 -2.05
C VAL A 194 2.23 5.24 -2.62
N LEU A 195 2.16 5.53 -3.91
CA LEU A 195 0.91 5.73 -4.64
C LEU A 195 0.33 4.40 -5.14
N ALA A 196 -0.91 4.09 -4.81
CA ALA A 196 -1.62 2.88 -5.25
C ALA A 196 -2.59 3.19 -6.40
N ILE A 197 -2.53 2.39 -7.48
CA ILE A 197 -3.47 2.47 -8.61
C ILE A 197 -3.87 1.08 -9.10
N HIS A 198 -5.07 1.01 -9.69
CA HIS A 198 -5.60 -0.20 -10.33
C HIS A 198 -5.61 -0.02 -11.84
N ILE A 199 -5.02 -0.97 -12.58
CA ILE A 199 -4.96 -0.93 -14.05
C ILE A 199 -5.58 -2.21 -14.62
N TYR A 200 -6.79 -2.06 -15.16
CA TYR A 200 -7.50 -3.12 -15.87
C TYR A 200 -7.65 -2.70 -17.34
N VAL A 201 -6.79 -3.25 -18.19
CA VAL A 201 -6.78 -2.99 -19.64
C VAL A 201 -6.29 -4.23 -20.38
N THR A 202 -6.61 -4.34 -21.67
CA THR A 202 -6.13 -5.47 -22.50
C THR A 202 -4.84 -5.16 -23.26
N GLY A 203 -4.49 -3.88 -23.45
CA GLY A 203 -3.32 -3.45 -24.22
C GLY A 203 -2.08 -3.18 -23.35
N VAL A 204 -0.95 -3.82 -23.68
CA VAL A 204 0.34 -3.61 -22.99
C VAL A 204 0.80 -2.16 -23.07
N SER A 205 0.74 -1.53 -24.24
CA SER A 205 1.14 -0.12 -24.40
C SER A 205 0.25 0.82 -23.58
N THR A 206 -1.04 0.54 -23.50
CA THR A 206 -2.00 1.30 -22.68
C THR A 206 -1.66 1.17 -21.19
N PHE A 207 -1.38 -0.05 -20.72
CA PHE A 207 -0.95 -0.30 -19.34
C PHE A 207 0.28 0.54 -18.99
N LYS A 208 1.34 0.44 -19.81
CA LYS A 208 2.61 1.17 -19.59
C LYS A 208 2.40 2.68 -19.59
N SER A 209 1.59 3.19 -20.52
CA SER A 209 1.25 4.60 -20.64
C SER A 209 0.52 5.12 -19.39
N MET A 210 -0.52 4.42 -18.92
CA MET A 210 -1.29 4.80 -17.73
C MET A 210 -0.42 4.81 -16.47
N ALA A 211 0.38 3.77 -16.25
CA ALA A 211 1.28 3.71 -15.10
C ALA A 211 2.30 4.87 -15.12
N THR A 212 2.91 5.11 -16.28
CA THR A 212 3.90 6.21 -16.48
C THR A 212 3.25 7.58 -16.28
N ASP A 213 2.03 7.79 -16.76
CA ASP A 213 1.30 9.04 -16.61
C ASP A 213 1.00 9.38 -15.14
N PHE A 214 0.59 8.39 -14.34
CA PHE A 214 0.42 8.57 -12.90
C PHE A 214 1.75 8.88 -12.20
N HIS A 215 2.82 8.14 -12.51
CA HIS A 215 4.14 8.42 -11.94
C HIS A 215 4.59 9.84 -12.24
N ASN A 216 4.54 10.27 -13.50
CA ASN A 216 4.95 11.61 -13.92
C ASN A 216 4.10 12.73 -13.31
N SER A 217 2.85 12.44 -12.96
CA SER A 217 1.92 13.43 -12.42
C SER A 217 2.09 13.69 -10.92
N PHE A 218 2.56 12.68 -10.17
CA PHE A 218 2.63 12.75 -8.71
C PHE A 218 4.06 12.54 -8.17
N GLY A 219 5.00 12.05 -8.97
CA GLY A 219 6.41 11.91 -8.59
C GLY A 219 6.68 10.92 -7.45
N LEU A 220 5.71 10.08 -7.10
CA LEU A 220 5.82 9.08 -6.04
C LEU A 220 6.24 7.72 -6.61
N THR A 221 6.88 6.91 -5.76
CA THR A 221 6.95 5.46 -6.00
C THR A 221 5.56 4.85 -5.98
N MET A 222 5.38 3.74 -6.67
CA MET A 222 4.06 3.19 -6.96
C MET A 222 3.92 1.73 -6.59
N TRP A 223 2.73 1.41 -6.10
CA TRP A 223 2.15 0.09 -6.19
C TRP A 223 1.14 0.07 -7.33
N ILE A 224 1.32 -0.84 -8.27
CA ILE A 224 0.20 -1.26 -9.12
C ILE A 224 -0.59 -2.25 -8.28
N SER A 225 -1.41 -1.72 -7.37
CA SER A 225 -2.06 -2.49 -6.31
C SER A 225 -3.09 -3.46 -6.85
N GLU A 226 -3.58 -3.27 -8.07
CA GLU A 226 -4.28 -4.31 -8.83
C GLU A 226 -3.98 -4.17 -10.33
N PHE A 227 -3.79 -5.30 -11.01
CA PHE A 227 -3.87 -5.34 -12.47
C PHE A 227 -4.35 -6.68 -12.99
N ALA A 228 -5.05 -6.65 -14.13
CA ALA A 228 -5.36 -7.82 -14.93
C ALA A 228 -5.59 -7.43 -16.39
N CYS A 229 -5.46 -8.40 -17.29
CA CYS A 229 -5.83 -8.23 -18.69
C CYS A 229 -7.35 -8.35 -18.82
N GLN A 230 -8.02 -7.20 -18.66
CA GLN A 230 -9.47 -7.10 -18.48
C GLN A 230 -10.03 -5.92 -19.24
N ASP A 231 -11.20 -6.11 -19.85
CA ASP A 231 -11.99 -5.02 -20.44
C ASP A 231 -13.25 -4.78 -19.60
N PHE A 232 -13.42 -3.57 -19.06
CA PHE A 232 -14.65 -3.16 -18.35
C PHE A 232 -15.50 -2.16 -19.14
N VAL A 233 -15.11 -1.85 -20.39
CA VAL A 233 -15.75 -0.81 -21.21
C VAL A 233 -16.65 -1.38 -22.31
N GLY A 234 -16.87 -2.69 -22.30
CA GLY A 234 -17.78 -3.40 -23.21
C GLY A 234 -17.12 -3.98 -24.46
N GLY A 235 -15.79 -4.01 -24.50
CA GLY A 235 -15.02 -4.71 -25.52
C GLY A 235 -14.98 -6.23 -25.31
N PRO A 236 -14.46 -6.98 -26.29
CA PRO A 236 -14.24 -8.42 -26.13
C PRO A 236 -13.20 -8.68 -25.04
N GLN A 237 -13.46 -9.71 -24.22
CA GLN A 237 -12.46 -10.18 -23.27
C GLN A 237 -11.29 -10.87 -23.98
N ALA A 238 -10.09 -10.71 -23.42
CA ALA A 238 -8.87 -11.30 -23.96
C ALA A 238 -8.90 -12.83 -23.91
N SER A 239 -8.30 -13.47 -24.92
CA SER A 239 -8.05 -14.92 -24.91
C SER A 239 -6.96 -15.28 -23.90
N MET A 240 -6.87 -16.55 -23.51
CA MET A 240 -5.80 -17.03 -22.63
C MET A 240 -4.39 -16.71 -23.18
N SER A 241 -4.15 -16.89 -24.49
CA SER A 241 -2.85 -16.57 -25.10
C SER A 241 -2.49 -15.09 -24.97
N HIS A 242 -3.47 -14.20 -25.20
CA HIS A 242 -3.29 -12.76 -25.05
C HIS A 242 -3.03 -12.37 -23.59
N ILE A 243 -3.70 -13.01 -22.63
CA ILE A 243 -3.47 -12.78 -21.20
C ILE A 243 -2.06 -13.20 -20.79
N TRP A 244 -1.56 -14.33 -21.30
CA TRP A 244 -0.17 -14.76 -21.09
C TRP A 244 0.83 -13.75 -21.63
N GLU A 245 0.63 -13.28 -22.87
CA GLU A 245 1.48 -12.26 -23.48
C GLU A 245 1.45 -10.94 -22.68
N PHE A 246 0.25 -10.51 -22.27
CA PHE A 246 0.07 -9.33 -21.44
C PHE A 246 0.81 -9.45 -20.11
N MET A 247 0.54 -10.51 -19.33
CA MET A 247 1.16 -10.78 -18.03
C MET A 247 2.70 -10.78 -18.16
N THR A 248 3.21 -11.46 -19.17
CA THR A 248 4.66 -11.55 -19.42
C THR A 248 5.27 -10.18 -19.66
N GLN A 249 4.70 -9.41 -20.59
CA GLN A 249 5.27 -8.12 -21.00
C GLN A 249 5.13 -7.03 -19.93
N VAL A 250 4.03 -7.01 -19.17
CA VAL A 250 3.83 -6.00 -18.13
C VAL A 250 4.69 -6.30 -16.90
N THR A 251 4.82 -7.56 -16.47
CA THR A 251 5.67 -7.92 -15.31
C THR A 251 7.16 -7.66 -15.60
N GLN A 252 7.66 -8.06 -16.78
CA GLN A 252 9.03 -7.76 -17.22
C GLN A 252 9.30 -6.25 -17.21
N TRP A 253 8.40 -5.46 -17.81
CA TRP A 253 8.55 -4.01 -17.83
C TRP A 253 8.49 -3.40 -16.43
N MET A 254 7.58 -3.83 -15.55
CA MET A 254 7.48 -3.32 -14.18
C MET A 254 8.74 -3.62 -13.36
N ASN A 255 9.41 -4.75 -13.62
CA ASN A 255 10.69 -5.08 -13.00
C ASN A 255 11.80 -4.09 -13.39
N GLU A 256 11.78 -3.57 -14.62
CA GLU A 256 12.75 -2.58 -15.09
C GLU A 256 12.52 -1.16 -14.52
N GLN A 257 11.33 -0.86 -14.00
CA GLN A 257 10.99 0.49 -13.52
C GLN A 257 11.42 0.68 -12.05
N ASN A 258 12.37 1.58 -11.77
CA ASN A 258 12.83 1.86 -10.40
C ASN A 258 11.75 2.50 -9.50
N TRP A 259 10.74 3.14 -10.10
CA TRP A 259 9.63 3.80 -9.41
C TRP A 259 8.44 2.86 -9.13
N ILE A 260 8.45 1.64 -9.66
CA ILE A 260 7.49 0.59 -9.27
C ILE A 260 8.09 -0.21 -8.14
N GLU A 261 7.53 -0.04 -6.95
CA GLU A 261 7.95 -0.75 -5.75
C GLU A 261 7.33 -2.16 -5.68
N ALA A 262 6.06 -2.29 -6.07
CA ALA A 262 5.36 -3.56 -6.08
C ALA A 262 4.22 -3.59 -7.11
N TYR A 263 3.83 -4.79 -7.52
CA TYR A 263 2.68 -5.01 -8.39
C TYR A 263 1.92 -6.28 -8.00
N PHE A 264 0.60 -6.22 -8.10
CA PHE A 264 -0.33 -7.21 -7.55
C PHE A 264 -1.29 -7.65 -8.64
N ALA A 265 -1.08 -8.83 -9.21
CA ALA A 265 -1.97 -9.37 -10.23
C ALA A 265 -3.26 -9.82 -9.57
N PHE A 266 -4.40 -9.35 -10.08
CA PHE A 266 -5.71 -9.79 -9.64
C PHE A 266 -5.96 -11.20 -10.18
N GLY A 267 -6.26 -12.15 -9.29
CA GLY A 267 -6.59 -13.53 -9.69
C GLY A 267 -6.26 -14.63 -8.69
N LEU A 268 -5.71 -14.30 -7.52
CA LEU A 268 -5.53 -15.23 -6.40
C LEU A 268 -6.86 -15.40 -5.61
N LEU A 269 -7.92 -15.76 -6.32
CA LEU A 269 -9.27 -15.96 -5.79
C LEU A 269 -9.85 -17.27 -6.31
N HIS A 270 -10.75 -17.89 -5.56
CA HIS A 270 -11.55 -19.02 -6.05
C HIS A 270 -12.65 -18.59 -7.04
N ASP A 271 -13.15 -17.37 -6.93
CA ASP A 271 -14.15 -16.78 -7.81
C ASP A 271 -13.66 -15.40 -8.30
N MET A 272 -13.63 -15.22 -9.63
CA MET A 272 -13.19 -13.99 -10.29
C MET A 272 -14.30 -12.95 -10.42
N TRP A 273 -15.54 -13.29 -10.03
CA TRP A 273 -16.74 -12.48 -10.18
C TRP A 273 -16.94 -11.92 -11.59
N ASN A 274 -16.63 -10.64 -11.80
CA ASN A 274 -16.80 -9.93 -13.06
C ASN A 274 -15.51 -9.79 -13.87
N VAL A 275 -14.39 -10.36 -13.39
CA VAL A 275 -13.11 -10.40 -14.11
C VAL A 275 -13.04 -11.68 -14.93
N ASN A 276 -12.46 -11.60 -16.12
CA ASN A 276 -12.25 -12.72 -17.03
C ASN A 276 -11.49 -13.85 -16.32
N TYR A 277 -12.15 -15.02 -16.20
CA TYR A 277 -11.63 -16.21 -15.53
C TYR A 277 -10.32 -16.73 -16.12
N ALA A 278 -9.96 -16.37 -17.35
CA ALA A 278 -8.66 -16.71 -17.90
C ALA A 278 -7.49 -15.96 -17.22
N ASN A 279 -7.75 -14.91 -16.42
CA ASN A 279 -6.76 -14.28 -15.55
C ASN A 279 -6.55 -15.04 -14.22
N GLN A 280 -7.32 -16.09 -13.93
CA GLN A 280 -7.28 -16.74 -12.62
C GLN A 280 -5.92 -17.42 -12.35
N LEU A 281 -5.33 -17.07 -11.20
CA LEU A 281 -3.98 -17.48 -10.78
C LEU A 281 -4.01 -18.66 -9.80
N MET A 282 -5.21 -19.10 -9.43
CA MET A 282 -5.48 -20.19 -8.49
C MET A 282 -6.36 -21.25 -9.17
N LYS A 283 -6.04 -22.53 -8.95
CA LYS A 283 -6.87 -23.66 -9.36
C LYS A 283 -7.96 -23.93 -8.32
N SER A 284 -8.93 -24.77 -8.66
CA SER A 284 -10.00 -25.16 -7.74
C SER A 284 -9.51 -25.85 -6.47
N ASP A 285 -8.32 -26.46 -6.50
CA ASP A 285 -7.68 -27.10 -5.34
C ASP A 285 -6.84 -26.14 -4.49
N GLY A 286 -6.85 -24.84 -4.78
CA GLY A 286 -6.09 -23.82 -4.07
C GLY A 286 -4.62 -23.69 -4.49
N SER A 287 -4.11 -24.58 -5.35
CA SER A 287 -2.74 -24.47 -5.87
C SER A 287 -2.63 -23.40 -6.97
N PRO A 288 -1.43 -22.86 -7.25
CA PRO A 288 -1.26 -21.92 -8.34
C PRO A 288 -1.60 -22.54 -9.71
N SER A 289 -2.29 -21.77 -10.56
CA SER A 289 -2.44 -22.12 -11.99
C SER A 289 -1.10 -22.00 -12.70
N SER A 290 -0.98 -22.44 -13.97
CA SER A 290 0.26 -22.23 -14.73
C SER A 290 0.60 -20.73 -14.84
N LEU A 291 -0.41 -19.87 -15.03
CA LEU A 291 -0.25 -18.42 -15.05
C LEU A 291 0.12 -17.88 -13.66
N GLY A 292 -0.49 -18.43 -12.60
CA GLY A 292 -0.15 -18.13 -11.21
C GLY A 292 1.29 -18.46 -10.86
N HIS A 293 1.78 -19.64 -11.27
CA HIS A 293 3.17 -20.05 -11.09
C HIS A 293 4.15 -19.13 -11.83
N TYR A 294 3.83 -18.71 -13.05
CA TYR A 294 4.62 -17.70 -13.77
C TYR A 294 4.66 -16.38 -12.99
N TYR A 295 3.49 -15.88 -12.58
CA TYR A 295 3.35 -14.60 -11.89
C TYR A 295 4.17 -14.54 -10.59
N ILE A 296 4.07 -15.54 -9.71
CA ILE A 296 4.80 -15.54 -8.43
C ILE A 296 6.32 -15.70 -8.58
N ASN A 297 6.82 -16.01 -9.78
CA ASN A 297 8.24 -16.11 -10.10
C ASN A 297 8.72 -15.01 -11.07
N SER A 298 7.87 -14.02 -11.37
CA SER A 298 8.20 -12.92 -12.28
C SER A 298 9.25 -11.96 -11.71
#